data_AF-A0A0F9SQK1-F1
#
_entry.id   AF-A0A0F9SQK1-F1
#
_cell.length_a   1.000
_cell.length_b   1.000
_cell.length_c   1.000
_cell.angle_alpha   90.00
_cell.angle_beta   90.00
_cell.angle_gamma   90.00
#
_symmetry.space_group_name_H-M   'P 1'
#
loop_
_entity.id
_entity.type
_entity.pdbx_description
1 polymer ?
#
loop_
_entity_poly.entity_id
_entity_poly.type
_entity_poly.pdbx_seq_one_letter_code
_entity_poly.pdbx_strand_id
1 'polypeptide(L)' 'MRDIILREMRDAERKAWEGLAGYKFWMFGYHAARWINYSRLLDERFPNPFRDTVGVARRKIEELEGQQTLTEQPRE' A
#
# COMPACT_ATOMS: atom_id res chain seq x y z
N MET A 1 -5.28 -22.53 -14.79
CA MET A 1 -4.15 -21.64 -14.39
C MET A 1 -4.65 -20.26 -13.95
N ARG A 2 -5.42 -19.55 -14.79
CA ARG A 2 -5.99 -18.23 -14.47
C ARG A 2 -6.77 -18.19 -13.14
N ASP A 3 -7.68 -19.14 -12.90
CA ASP A 3 -8.51 -19.15 -11.68
C ASP A 3 -7.69 -19.33 -10.40
N ILE A 4 -6.57 -20.06 -10.48
CA ILE A 4 -5.63 -20.20 -9.37
C ILE A 4 -4.99 -18.85 -9.08
N ILE A 5 -4.49 -18.16 -10.11
CA ILE A 5 -3.87 -16.84 -9.96
C ILE A 5 -4.84 -15.83 -9.35
N LEU A 6 -6.10 -15.81 -9.82
CA LEU A 6 -7.14 -14.94 -9.26
C LEU A 6 -7.43 -15.24 -7.79
N ARG A 7 -7.50 -16.52 -7.40
CA ARG A 7 -7.71 -16.92 -6.02
C ARG A 7 -6.54 -16.47 -5.13
N GLU A 8 -5.31 -16.69 -5.58
CA GLU A 8 -4.12 -16.27 -4.83
C GLU A 8 -3.98 -14.74 -4.77
N MET A 9 -4.43 -14.02 -5.80
CA MET A 9 -4.51 -12.56 -5.81
C MET A 9 -5.48 -12.05 -4.74
N ARG A 10 -6.69 -12.60 -4.67
CA ARG A 10 -7.68 -12.24 -3.64
C ARG A 10 -7.19 -12.58 -2.24
N ASP A 11 -6.50 -13.72 -2.06
CA ASP A 11 -5.89 -14.08 -0.78
C ASP A 11 -4.79 -13.09 -0.37
N ALA A 12 -3.95 -12.66 -1.32
CA ALA A 12 -2.93 -11.65 -1.07
C ALA A 12 -3.55 -10.29 -0.68
N GLU A 13 -4.63 -9.88 -1.34
CA GLU A 13 -5.36 -8.66 -0.98
C GLU A 13 -5.85 -8.70 0.47
N ARG A 14 -6.57 -9.76 0.85
CA ARG A 14 -7.10 -9.94 2.20
C ARG A 14 -6.00 -9.93 3.24
N LYS A 15 -4.92 -10.69 3.04
CA LYS A 15 -3.80 -10.78 3.99
C LYS A 15 -3.03 -9.47 4.11
N ALA A 16 -2.95 -8.68 3.04
CA ALA A 16 -2.38 -7.34 3.11
C ALA A 16 -3.20 -6.47 4.07
N TRP A 17 -4.52 -6.45 3.92
CA TRP A 17 -5.40 -5.69 4.82
C TRP A 17 -5.38 -6.18 6.27
N GLU A 18 -5.38 -7.50 6.50
CA GLU A 18 -5.20 -8.08 7.83
C GLU A 18 -3.86 -7.65 8.46
N GLY A 19 -2.79 -7.63 7.66
CA GLY A 19 -1.48 -7.14 8.09
C GLY A 19 -1.52 -5.67 8.48
N LEU A 20 -2.13 -4.82 7.64
CA LEU A 20 -2.24 -3.39 7.91
C LEU A 20 -3.08 -3.09 9.16
N ALA A 21 -4.26 -3.71 9.28
CA ALA A 21 -5.15 -3.54 10.42
C ALA A 21 -4.51 -4.04 11.73
N GLY A 22 -3.62 -5.03 11.66
CA GLY A 22 -2.88 -5.56 12.80
C GLY A 22 -1.55 -4.87 13.08
N TYR A 23 -1.23 -3.73 12.44
CA TYR A 23 0.07 -3.04 12.52
C TYR A 23 1.28 -3.90 12.13
N LYS A 24 1.07 -4.98 11.37
CA LYS A 24 2.12 -5.88 10.86
C LYS A 24 2.62 -5.37 9.52
N PHE A 25 3.28 -4.21 9.51
CA PHE A 25 3.67 -3.50 8.28
C PHE A 25 4.55 -4.33 7.33
N TRP A 26 5.42 -5.20 7.86
CA TRP A 26 6.21 -6.12 7.03
C TRP A 26 5.33 -7.10 6.25
N MET A 27 4.29 -7.66 6.90
CA MET A 27 3.34 -8.57 6.25
C MET A 27 2.43 -7.85 5.27
N PHE A 28 2.01 -6.62 5.59
CA PHE A 28 1.31 -5.76 4.63
C PHE A 28 2.13 -5.57 3.35
N GLY A 29 3.39 -5.13 3.47
CA GLY A 29 4.26 -4.92 2.32
C GLY A 29 4.48 -6.18 1.50
N TYR A 30 4.74 -7.31 2.17
CA TYR A 30 4.90 -8.62 1.52
C TYR A 30 3.66 -9.02 0.70
N HIS A 31 2.46 -8.95 1.29
CA HIS A 31 1.23 -9.36 0.63
C HIS A 31 0.76 -8.35 -0.44
N ALA A 32 0.99 -7.05 -0.23
CA ALA A 32 0.69 -6.02 -1.24
C ALA A 32 1.56 -6.21 -2.49
N ALA A 33 2.86 -6.49 -2.33
CA ALA A 33 3.75 -6.82 -3.44
C ALA A 33 3.31 -8.11 -4.16
N ARG A 34 2.91 -9.14 -3.41
CA ARG A 34 2.36 -10.39 -3.96
C ARG A 34 1.12 -10.13 -4.83
N TRP A 35 0.20 -9.26 -4.39
CA TRP A 35 -0.97 -8.87 -5.19
C TRP A 35 -0.57 -8.20 -6.51
N ILE A 36 0.37 -7.25 -6.48
CA ILE A 36 0.86 -6.55 -7.68
C ILE A 36 1.45 -7.55 -8.68
N ASN A 37 2.21 -8.54 -8.20
CA ASN A 37 2.78 -9.58 -9.04
C ASN A 37 1.70 -10.42 -9.72
N TYR A 38 0.63 -10.80 -9.01
CA TYR A 38 -0.49 -11.51 -9.62
C TYR A 38 -1.27 -10.67 -10.63
N SER A 39 -1.51 -9.39 -10.33
CA SER A 39 -2.15 -8.47 -11.29
C SER A 39 -1.33 -8.34 -12.58
N ARG A 40 0.01 -8.29 -12.48
CA ARG A 40 0.91 -8.28 -13.66
C ARG A 40 0.87 -9.59 -14.44
N LEU A 41 0.79 -10.74 -13.75
CA LEU A 41 0.72 -12.05 -14.42
C LEU A 41 -0.59 -12.28 -15.18
N LEU A 42 -1.68 -11.64 -14.75
CA LEU A 42 -2.98 -11.73 -15.43
C LEU A 42 -3.08 -10.80 -16.64
N ASP A 43 -2.13 -9.88 -16.83
CA ASP A 43 -2.15 -8.82 -17.86
C ASP A 43 -3.48 -8.03 -17.90
N GLU A 44 -4.15 -7.94 -16.75
CA GLU A 44 -5.45 -7.30 -16.58
C GLU A 44 -5.30 -6.06 -15.70
N ARG A 45 -5.97 -4.96 -16.10
CA ARG A 45 -6.02 -3.73 -15.30
C ARG A 45 -7.04 -3.87 -14.17
N PHE A 46 -6.63 -4.52 -13.09
CA PHE A 46 -7.39 -4.47 -11.84
C PHE A 46 -7.19 -3.11 -11.15
N PRO A 47 -8.25 -2.49 -10.61
CA PRO A 47 -8.10 -1.37 -9.70
C PRO A 47 -7.20 -1.77 -8.53
N ASN A 48 -6.17 -0.98 -8.23
CA ASN A 48 -5.29 -1.28 -7.11
C ASN A 48 -6.05 -1.09 -5.79
N PRO A 49 -6.22 -2.15 -4.98
CA PRO A 49 -7.00 -2.07 -3.75
C PRO A 49 -6.37 -1.12 -2.73
N PHE A 50 -5.05 -0.92 -2.78
CA PHE A 50 -4.31 -0.10 -1.82
C PHE A 50 -4.28 1.40 -2.15
N ARG A 51 -5.00 1.84 -3.20
CA ARG A 51 -4.97 3.22 -3.69
C ARG A 51 -5.27 4.24 -2.60
N ASP A 52 -6.28 4.00 -1.79
CA ASP A 52 -6.71 4.96 -0.76
C ASP A 52 -5.67 5.07 0.36
N THR A 53 -5.07 3.95 0.76
CA THR A 53 -3.96 3.90 1.73
C THR A 53 -2.75 4.68 1.22
N VAL A 54 -2.40 4.53 -0.05
CA VAL A 54 -1.33 5.33 -0.68
C VAL A 54 -1.69 6.82 -0.66
N GLY A 55 -2.95 7.17 -0.89
CA GLY A 55 -3.44 8.54 -0.76
C GLY A 55 -3.26 9.10 0.65
N VAL A 56 -3.58 8.33 1.69
CA VAL A 56 -3.33 8.70 3.10
C VAL A 56 -1.84 8.89 3.35
N ALA A 57 -0.99 7.97 2.89
CA ALA A 57 0.45 8.03 3.08
C ALA A 57 1.06 9.29 2.44
N ARG A 58 0.64 9.65 1.21
CA ARG A 58 1.08 10.87 0.53
C ARG A 58 0.75 12.13 1.32
N ARG A 59 -0.48 12.27 1.80
CA ARG A 59 -0.88 13.41 2.65
C ARG A 59 -0.04 13.49 3.92
N LYS A 60 0.24 12.35 4.56
CA LYS A 60 1.09 12.30 5.76
C LYS A 60 2.54 12.71 5.46
N ILE A 61 3.07 12.37 4.30
CA ILE A 61 4.40 12.82 3.87
C ILE A 61 4.41 14.34 3.70
N GLU A 62 3.43 14.91 3.00
CA GLU A 62 3.30 16.36 2.82
C GLU A 62 3.18 17.12 4.15
N GLU A 63 2.39 16.59 5.09
CA GLU A 63 2.28 17.14 6.45
C GLU A 63 3.63 17.14 7.19
N LEU A 64 4.40 16.05 7.10
CA LEU A 64 5.71 15.93 7.75
C LEU A 64 6.75 16.89 7.14
N GLU A 65 6.78 17.01 5.82
CA GLU A 65 7.68 17.93 5.10
C GLU A 65 7.34 19.40 5.40
N GLY A 66 6.04 19.73 5.48
CA GLY A 66 5.59 21.06 5.88
C GLY A 66 5.96 21.42 7.33
N GLN A 67 5.89 20.46 8.25
CA GLN A 67 6.30 20.65 9.66
C GLN A 67 7.81 20.88 9.80
N GLN A 68 8.63 20.17 9.02
CA GLN A 68 10.08 20.37 9.00
C GLN A 68 10.45 21.80 8.57
N THR A 69 9.75 22.32 7.56
CA THR A 69 9.99 23.68 7.03
C THR A 69 9.65 24.79 8.04
N LEU A 70 8.66 24.59 8.92
CA LEU A 70 8.30 25.53 9.99
C LEU A 70 9.27 25.51 11.18
N THR A 71 9.93 24.36 11.42
CA THR A 71 10.83 24.17 12.57
C THR A 71 12.24 24.75 12.29
N GLU A 72 12.59 24.90 11.01
CA GLU A 72 13.88 25.43 10.54
C GLU A 72 13.91 26.96 10.37
N GLN A 73 12.78 27.66 10.59
CA GLN A 73 12.77 29.12 10.54
C GLN A 73 13.47 29.71 11.78
N PRO A 74 14.50 30.57 11.60
CA PRO A 74 15.21 31.17 12.73
C PRO A 74 14.26 32.06 13.53
N ARG A 75 14.27 31.91 14.86
CA ARG A 75 13.59 32.84 15.76
C ARG A 75 14.39 34.13 15.76
N GLU A 76 13.80 35.20 15.22
CA GLU A 76 14.29 36.57 15.32
C GLU A 76 14.37 37.04 16.79
#